data_AF-A0A256YF71-F1
#
_entry.id   AF-A0A256YF71-F1
#
_cell.length_a   1.000
_cell.length_b   1.000
_cell.length_c   1.000
_cell.angle_alpha   90.00
_cell.angle_beta   90.00
_cell.angle_gamma   90.00
#
_symmetry.space_group_name_H-M   'P 1'
#
loop_
_entity.id
_entity.type
_entity.pdbx_description
1 polymer ?
#
loop_
_entity_poly.entity_id
_entity_poly.type
_entity_poly.pdbx_seq_one_letter_code
_entity_poly.pdbx_strand_id
1 'polypeptide(L)'
;MIKERILVTSALPYANGPLHVGHAIGAYIPADVYARYHRLKGNDVLFICGTDEHGTPITVTAEQEGITPKQVVDKYYEVIANAFSKLGISFDNFSRTTRELHYRNSQKFFLKIMEKGFIYKKKVERPYCPRCKRFLPDRFVKGICPYCNAEDQRGDQCEVCGKQLEPHELKNAYCIICHETPEQRETEHWQEWAENIKKPDEWKKYWIEKCRIVHFIGKDNIPFHAIIWPAMVMAHSGLNLPWQISSNEYLTLEGKKMSTSRGWVLWLHEILEEFDPDLVRYYLLSINPEKHDADFSFKEFQDRINNELLATLGNFINRTLTFIKKKGSTVPEVKEFDKLDEKMLEVIREAPSHVGNNIERFKFLDALRELMKLAHFGNEYFQKKEPWKNENSTTLYLCANLTRTLAILMAPFLPYSADRVWRMLNLKGSVLDEAWDSAGELDVRERHKLGEVELLYKKIDDEEIEAFENKILKTSESEEIDHIEFSEFEKLDLRIGKIKEVRDHPRAEKLYLLKVDIGKGDVRQLVAGIKTVYKKEELMGRQVVVVTNLKPREIRGERSDGMILAADVNGKAVLLMPDKKVRVGARVK
;
A
#
# COMPACT_ATOMS: atom_id res chain seq x y z
N MET A 1 -9.16 -16.44 -34.99
CA MET A 1 -8.32 -17.11 -33.96
C MET A 1 -9.20 -18.02 -33.12
N ILE A 2 -8.66 -19.07 -32.50
CA ILE A 2 -9.35 -19.80 -31.44
C ILE A 2 -9.29 -18.90 -30.20
N LYS A 3 -10.41 -18.66 -29.51
CA LYS A 3 -10.42 -17.92 -28.25
C LYS A 3 -9.82 -18.80 -27.15
N GLU A 4 -8.78 -18.34 -26.47
CA GLU A 4 -8.30 -19.03 -25.28
C GLU A 4 -9.15 -18.65 -24.06
N ARG A 5 -9.26 -19.58 -23.09
CA ARG A 5 -9.76 -19.25 -21.74
C ARG A 5 -8.60 -18.97 -20.81
N ILE A 6 -8.61 -17.82 -20.17
CA ILE A 6 -7.51 -17.33 -19.33
C ILE A 6 -8.07 -16.95 -17.97
N LEU A 7 -7.57 -17.59 -16.91
CA LEU A 7 -7.88 -17.23 -15.54
C LEU A 7 -6.70 -16.45 -14.97
N VAL A 8 -6.90 -15.15 -14.74
CA VAL A 8 -5.93 -14.27 -14.11
C VAL A 8 -6.30 -14.14 -12.63
N THR A 9 -5.33 -14.26 -11.74
CA THR A 9 -5.53 -13.96 -10.31
C THR A 9 -4.40 -13.11 -9.76
N SER A 10 -4.72 -12.10 -8.96
CA SER A 10 -3.75 -11.46 -8.08
C SER A 10 -3.73 -12.14 -6.71
N ALA A 11 -2.60 -12.06 -6.00
CA ALA A 11 -2.52 -12.41 -4.57
C ALA A 11 -3.65 -11.75 -3.77
N LEU A 12 -4.19 -12.44 -2.75
CA LEU A 12 -5.23 -11.91 -1.88
C LEU A 12 -4.58 -10.95 -0.84
N PRO A 13 -4.91 -9.65 -0.79
CA PRO A 13 -4.42 -8.77 0.27
C PRO A 13 -5.11 -9.09 1.61
N TYR A 14 -4.33 -9.10 2.69
CA TYR A 14 -4.87 -9.21 4.05
C TYR A 14 -5.70 -7.97 4.42
N ALA A 15 -6.93 -8.17 4.87
CA ALA A 15 -7.84 -7.11 5.34
C ALA A 15 -7.53 -6.68 6.79
N ASN A 16 -6.27 -6.34 7.07
CA ASN A 16 -5.80 -5.85 8.37
C ASN A 16 -5.15 -4.45 8.30
N GLY A 17 -5.17 -3.81 7.13
CA GLY A 17 -4.60 -2.49 6.86
C GLY A 17 -4.96 -1.98 5.46
N PRO A 18 -4.60 -0.73 5.12
CA PRO A 18 -4.71 -0.21 3.76
C PRO A 18 -3.63 -0.80 2.83
N LEU A 19 -3.78 -0.60 1.52
CA LEU A 19 -2.72 -0.91 0.54
C LEU A 19 -1.72 0.23 0.43
N HIS A 20 -0.46 -0.10 0.14
CA HIS A 20 0.59 0.85 -0.26
C HIS A 20 1.02 0.63 -1.71
N VAL A 21 1.72 1.59 -2.31
CA VAL A 21 2.12 1.55 -3.74
C VAL A 21 2.88 0.27 -4.12
N GLY A 22 3.72 -0.26 -3.22
CA GLY A 22 4.42 -1.55 -3.42
C GLY A 22 3.49 -2.75 -3.59
N HIS A 23 2.32 -2.77 -2.94
CA HIS A 23 1.30 -3.80 -3.21
C HIS A 23 0.74 -3.64 -4.62
N ALA A 24 0.38 -2.41 -5.02
CA ALA A 24 -0.24 -2.11 -6.31
C ALA A 24 0.58 -2.67 -7.49
N ILE A 25 1.88 -2.37 -7.54
CA ILE A 25 2.78 -2.87 -8.58
C ILE A 25 3.16 -4.35 -8.38
N GLY A 26 3.28 -4.82 -7.13
CA GLY A 26 3.72 -6.17 -6.82
C GLY A 26 2.78 -7.29 -7.32
N ALA A 27 1.46 -7.05 -7.40
CA ALA A 27 0.51 -8.10 -7.78
C ALA A 27 -0.71 -7.67 -8.63
N TYR A 28 -1.04 -6.38 -8.75
CA TYR A 28 -2.36 -5.96 -9.27
C TYR A 28 -2.27 -5.19 -10.60
N ILE A 29 -1.38 -4.19 -10.73
CA ILE A 29 -1.25 -3.43 -11.98
C ILE A 29 -0.76 -4.32 -13.14
N PRO A 30 0.27 -5.18 -13.00
CA PRO A 30 0.69 -6.07 -14.09
C PRO A 30 -0.40 -7.10 -14.46
N ALA A 31 -1.16 -7.57 -13.47
CA ALA A 31 -2.30 -8.47 -13.68
C ALA A 31 -3.43 -7.81 -14.47
N ASP A 32 -3.73 -6.54 -14.17
CA ASP A 32 -4.73 -5.74 -14.85
C ASP A 32 -4.32 -5.41 -16.30
N VAL A 33 -3.05 -5.05 -16.52
CA VAL A 33 -2.48 -4.88 -17.88
C VAL A 33 -2.64 -6.17 -18.69
N TYR A 34 -2.26 -7.31 -18.12
CA TYR A 34 -2.36 -8.62 -18.78
C TYR A 34 -3.82 -9.01 -19.08
N ALA A 35 -4.73 -8.84 -18.12
CA ALA A 35 -6.15 -9.12 -18.28
C ALA A 35 -6.80 -8.23 -19.36
N ARG A 36 -6.55 -6.90 -19.32
CA ARG A 36 -7.05 -5.93 -20.31
C ARG A 36 -6.53 -6.26 -21.70
N TYR A 37 -5.23 -6.48 -21.88
CA TYR A 37 -4.65 -6.92 -23.15
C TYR A 37 -5.33 -8.17 -23.70
N HIS A 38 -5.54 -9.20 -22.87
CA HIS A 38 -6.15 -10.44 -23.34
C HIS A 38 -7.64 -10.33 -23.69
N ARG A 39 -8.39 -9.45 -23.01
CA ARG A 39 -9.78 -9.10 -23.39
C ARG A 39 -9.79 -8.39 -24.75
N LEU A 40 -8.91 -7.41 -24.98
CA LEU A 40 -8.77 -6.71 -26.27
C LEU A 40 -8.31 -7.67 -27.41
N LYS A 41 -7.50 -8.69 -27.11
CA LYS A 41 -7.20 -9.81 -28.04
C LYS A 41 -8.38 -10.76 -28.29
N GLY A 42 -9.54 -10.52 -27.67
CA GLY A 42 -10.78 -11.26 -27.88
C GLY A 42 -10.90 -12.58 -27.11
N ASN A 43 -10.01 -12.84 -26.14
CA ASN A 43 -10.01 -14.07 -25.34
C ASN A 43 -11.11 -14.06 -24.26
N ASP A 44 -11.42 -15.24 -23.74
CA ASP A 44 -12.35 -15.47 -22.63
C ASP A 44 -11.57 -15.33 -21.31
N VAL A 45 -11.49 -14.10 -20.80
CA VAL A 45 -10.69 -13.73 -19.61
C VAL A 45 -11.57 -13.61 -18.38
N LEU A 46 -11.18 -14.30 -17.32
CA LEU A 46 -11.72 -14.13 -15.98
C LEU A 46 -10.59 -13.65 -15.05
N PHE A 47 -10.67 -12.42 -14.55
CA PHE A 47 -9.71 -11.80 -13.63
C PHE A 47 -10.34 -11.64 -12.25
N ILE A 48 -9.81 -12.35 -11.25
CA ILE A 48 -10.39 -12.41 -9.90
C ILE A 48 -9.38 -12.13 -8.79
N CYS A 49 -9.87 -11.58 -7.68
CA CYS A 49 -9.14 -11.41 -6.44
C CYS A 49 -10.15 -11.29 -5.27
N GLY A 50 -9.68 -10.93 -4.09
CA GLY A 50 -10.48 -10.68 -2.91
C GLY A 50 -9.62 -10.54 -1.66
N THR A 51 -10.22 -10.15 -0.55
CA THR A 51 -9.50 -10.05 0.73
C THR A 51 -9.22 -11.43 1.35
N ASP A 52 -8.01 -11.62 1.85
CA ASP A 52 -7.76 -12.60 2.91
C ASP A 52 -8.19 -11.98 4.25
N GLU A 53 -8.94 -12.74 5.01
CA GLU A 53 -9.74 -12.28 6.15
C GLU A 53 -9.56 -13.20 7.37
N HIS A 54 -8.52 -14.03 7.36
CA HIS A 54 -8.24 -15.03 8.38
C HIS A 54 -6.83 -14.93 8.98
N GLY A 55 -6.63 -15.64 10.08
CA GLY A 55 -5.34 -15.77 10.75
C GLY A 55 -5.00 -14.64 11.75
N THR A 56 -3.86 -14.83 12.41
CA THR A 56 -3.36 -13.99 13.51
C THR A 56 -3.34 -12.48 13.25
N PRO A 57 -2.88 -11.95 12.09
CA PRO A 57 -2.74 -10.50 11.88
C PRO A 57 -4.03 -9.72 12.11
N ILE A 58 -5.16 -10.26 11.67
CA ILE A 58 -6.48 -9.63 11.80
C ILE A 58 -6.96 -9.66 13.25
N THR A 59 -6.69 -10.74 14.00
CA THR A 59 -6.99 -10.77 15.44
C THR A 59 -6.15 -9.79 16.24
N VAL A 60 -4.91 -9.52 15.82
CA VAL A 60 -4.05 -8.49 16.44
C VAL A 60 -4.59 -7.09 16.15
N THR A 61 -4.91 -6.77 14.88
CA THR A 61 -5.54 -5.48 14.53
C THR A 61 -6.87 -5.28 15.27
N ALA A 62 -7.66 -6.34 15.46
CA ALA A 62 -8.92 -6.29 16.21
C ALA A 62 -8.71 -5.94 17.70
N GLU A 63 -7.75 -6.61 18.35
CA GLU A 63 -7.39 -6.34 19.75
C GLU A 63 -6.74 -4.95 19.92
N GLN A 64 -6.03 -4.44 18.91
CA GLN A 64 -5.45 -3.09 18.88
C GLN A 64 -6.50 -1.98 18.68
N GLU A 65 -7.46 -2.17 17.77
CA GLU A 65 -8.54 -1.20 17.51
C GLU A 65 -9.70 -1.28 18.52
N GLY A 66 -9.73 -2.30 19.39
CA GLY A 66 -10.80 -2.51 20.37
C GLY A 66 -12.13 -2.96 19.75
N ILE A 67 -12.09 -3.57 18.56
CA ILE A 67 -13.27 -4.02 17.79
C ILE A 67 -13.19 -5.53 17.50
N THR A 68 -14.26 -6.12 16.96
CA THR A 68 -14.22 -7.53 16.58
C THR A 68 -13.43 -7.77 15.28
N PRO A 69 -12.82 -8.96 15.08
CA PRO A 69 -12.17 -9.32 13.81
C PRO A 69 -13.08 -9.15 12.58
N LYS A 70 -14.39 -9.35 12.73
CA LYS A 70 -15.36 -9.12 11.65
C LYS A 70 -15.44 -7.64 11.25
N GLN A 71 -15.47 -6.73 12.23
CA GLN A 71 -15.46 -5.29 11.97
C GLN A 71 -14.14 -4.82 11.32
N VAL A 72 -13.00 -5.40 11.70
CA VAL A 72 -11.70 -5.13 11.04
C VAL A 72 -11.78 -5.47 9.54
N VAL A 73 -12.19 -6.69 9.20
CA VAL A 73 -12.19 -7.11 7.78
C VAL A 73 -13.30 -6.43 6.98
N ASP A 74 -14.41 -6.05 7.59
CA ASP A 74 -15.46 -5.23 6.96
C ASP A 74 -14.96 -3.81 6.66
N LYS A 75 -14.30 -3.15 7.62
CA LYS A 75 -13.63 -1.86 7.45
C LYS A 75 -12.60 -1.91 6.31
N TYR A 76 -11.67 -2.86 6.37
CA TYR A 76 -10.55 -2.89 5.42
C TYR A 76 -10.93 -3.45 4.05
N TYR A 77 -11.96 -4.29 3.92
CA TYR A 77 -12.49 -4.67 2.61
C TYR A 77 -12.95 -3.45 1.80
N GLU A 78 -13.72 -2.54 2.39
CA GLU A 78 -14.19 -1.33 1.69
C GLU A 78 -13.02 -0.40 1.31
N VAL A 79 -12.04 -0.23 2.21
CA VAL A 79 -10.82 0.56 1.93
C VAL A 79 -10.03 -0.03 0.76
N ILE A 80 -9.82 -1.35 0.75
CA ILE A 80 -9.08 -2.07 -0.29
C ILE A 80 -9.84 -2.04 -1.63
N ALA A 81 -11.15 -2.31 -1.61
CA ALA A 81 -12.00 -2.30 -2.80
C ALA A 81 -12.09 -0.90 -3.44
N ASN A 82 -12.24 0.15 -2.62
CA ASN A 82 -12.23 1.54 -3.08
C ASN A 82 -10.87 1.91 -3.69
N ALA A 83 -9.75 1.54 -3.06
CA ALA A 83 -8.42 1.79 -3.60
C ALA A 83 -8.20 1.10 -4.96
N PHE A 84 -8.65 -0.15 -5.14
CA PHE A 84 -8.60 -0.83 -6.43
C PHE A 84 -9.52 -0.20 -7.48
N SER A 85 -10.71 0.27 -7.08
CA SER A 85 -11.66 0.96 -7.95
C SER A 85 -11.11 2.31 -8.43
N LYS A 86 -10.52 3.12 -7.53
CA LYS A 86 -9.80 4.36 -7.88
C LYS A 86 -8.63 4.09 -8.82
N LEU A 87 -7.85 3.03 -8.58
CA LEU A 87 -6.72 2.62 -9.43
C LEU A 87 -7.17 2.01 -10.79
N GLY A 88 -8.47 1.83 -11.01
CA GLY A 88 -9.01 1.25 -12.24
C GLY A 88 -8.65 -0.22 -12.46
N ILE A 89 -8.51 -1.03 -11.40
CA ILE A 89 -8.25 -2.48 -11.54
C ILE A 89 -9.54 -3.21 -11.94
N SER A 90 -9.50 -3.90 -13.08
CA SER A 90 -10.67 -4.49 -13.76
C SER A 90 -10.97 -5.94 -13.35
N PHE A 91 -11.12 -6.19 -12.05
CA PHE A 91 -11.59 -7.50 -11.57
C PHE A 91 -13.03 -7.77 -12.01
N ASP A 92 -13.31 -8.95 -12.58
CA ASP A 92 -14.68 -9.41 -12.88
C ASP A 92 -15.40 -9.87 -11.60
N ASN A 93 -14.64 -10.26 -10.58
CA ASN A 93 -15.10 -10.52 -9.21
C ASN A 93 -13.97 -10.22 -8.23
N PHE A 94 -14.04 -9.07 -7.54
CA PHE A 94 -13.35 -8.84 -6.29
C PHE A 94 -14.24 -9.32 -5.13
N SER A 95 -13.73 -10.19 -4.26
CA SER A 95 -14.57 -10.80 -3.21
C SER A 95 -13.84 -11.00 -1.87
N ARG A 96 -14.26 -11.98 -1.06
CA ARG A 96 -13.97 -12.02 0.38
C ARG A 96 -13.89 -13.47 0.88
N THR A 97 -12.89 -13.80 1.69
CA THR A 97 -12.76 -15.16 2.26
C THR A 97 -13.74 -15.45 3.40
N THR A 98 -14.34 -14.45 4.09
CA THR A 98 -15.41 -14.70 5.08
C THR A 98 -16.78 -15.08 4.47
N ARG A 99 -16.90 -15.21 3.15
CA ARG A 99 -18.16 -15.64 2.51
C ARG A 99 -18.50 -17.08 2.94
N GLU A 100 -19.77 -17.36 3.22
CA GLU A 100 -20.26 -18.74 3.40
C GLU A 100 -19.91 -19.63 2.20
N LEU A 101 -19.96 -19.08 0.98
CA LEU A 101 -19.49 -19.76 -0.23
C LEU A 101 -17.99 -20.11 -0.16
N HIS A 102 -17.14 -19.29 0.46
CA HIS A 102 -15.74 -19.61 0.67
C HIS A 102 -15.58 -20.63 1.79
N TYR A 103 -16.19 -20.49 2.98
CA TYR A 103 -16.13 -21.56 4.01
C TYR A 103 -16.62 -22.89 3.49
N ARG A 104 -17.73 -22.90 2.76
CA ARG A 104 -18.32 -24.06 2.11
C ARG A 104 -17.72 -24.34 0.72
N ASN A 105 -16.59 -23.67 0.40
CA ASN A 105 -15.57 -24.00 -0.60
C ASN A 105 -14.14 -24.06 0.04
N SER A 106 -14.02 -24.18 1.38
CA SER A 106 -12.77 -24.20 2.17
C SER A 106 -12.83 -25.09 3.41
N GLN A 107 -13.98 -25.74 3.65
CA GLN A 107 -13.97 -27.16 3.98
C GLN A 107 -13.75 -28.00 2.71
N LYS A 108 -13.63 -27.30 1.55
CA LYS A 108 -13.27 -27.70 0.18
C LYS A 108 -11.85 -27.28 -0.25
N PHE A 109 -10.98 -26.71 0.60
CA PHE A 109 -10.39 -27.22 1.86
C PHE A 109 -10.88 -28.60 2.37
N PHE A 110 -10.82 -28.87 3.70
CA PHE A 110 -11.11 -30.08 4.55
C PHE A 110 -11.38 -31.58 4.12
N LEU A 111 -12.43 -32.02 3.41
CA LEU A 111 -12.85 -33.47 3.44
C LEU A 111 -12.30 -34.48 2.38
N LYS A 112 -12.62 -34.40 1.09
CA LYS A 112 -12.40 -35.41 -0.01
C LYS A 112 -11.00 -36.00 -0.18
N ILE A 113 -9.99 -35.51 0.55
CA ILE A 113 -8.62 -36.00 0.49
C ILE A 113 -8.10 -36.45 1.87
N MET A 114 -8.81 -36.12 2.94
CA MET A 114 -8.95 -37.06 4.07
C MET A 114 -9.50 -38.39 3.54
N GLU A 115 -10.48 -38.35 2.63
CA GLU A 115 -10.98 -39.54 1.90
C GLU A 115 -9.96 -40.20 0.96
N LYS A 116 -8.87 -39.51 0.57
CA LYS A 116 -7.73 -40.08 -0.19
C LYS A 116 -6.50 -40.40 0.68
N GLY A 117 -6.56 -40.15 1.98
CA GLY A 117 -5.47 -40.47 2.93
C GLY A 117 -4.26 -39.54 2.92
N PHE A 118 -4.35 -38.30 2.42
CA PHE A 118 -3.25 -37.33 2.55
C PHE A 118 -3.33 -36.49 3.85
N ILE A 119 -4.51 -36.41 4.50
CA ILE A 119 -4.65 -35.93 5.90
C ILE A 119 -4.27 -37.05 6.86
N TYR A 120 -3.62 -36.68 7.96
CA TYR A 120 -3.74 -37.41 9.22
C TYR A 120 -3.80 -36.44 10.40
N LYS A 121 -4.46 -36.87 11.48
CA LYS A 121 -4.39 -36.18 12.78
C LYS A 121 -3.00 -36.37 13.38
N LYS A 122 -2.47 -35.33 14.02
CA LYS A 122 -1.28 -35.44 14.86
C LYS A 122 -1.48 -34.69 16.17
N LYS A 123 -1.22 -35.37 17.29
CA LYS A 123 -1.04 -34.71 18.60
C LYS A 123 0.26 -33.91 18.56
N VAL A 124 0.18 -32.65 18.93
CA VAL A 124 1.34 -31.76 19.07
C VAL A 124 1.22 -30.98 20.36
N GLU A 125 2.34 -30.71 21.01
CA GLU A 125 2.40 -29.75 22.10
C GLU A 125 2.48 -28.34 21.51
N ARG A 126 1.68 -27.41 22.02
CA ARG A 126 1.76 -25.99 21.69
C ARG A 126 1.64 -25.15 22.97
N PRO A 127 2.25 -23.96 23.01
CA PRO A 127 2.16 -23.08 24.16
C PRO A 127 0.73 -22.56 24.36
N TYR A 128 0.30 -22.51 25.61
CA TYR A 128 -1.01 -22.09 26.05
C TYR A 128 -0.87 -21.06 27.17
N CYS A 129 -1.54 -19.93 27.06
CA CYS A 129 -1.54 -18.94 28.14
C CYS A 129 -2.65 -19.27 29.15
N PRO A 130 -2.34 -19.62 30.41
CA PRO A 130 -3.36 -19.93 31.42
C PRO A 130 -4.25 -18.72 31.73
N ARG A 131 -3.70 -17.50 31.64
CA ARG A 131 -4.39 -16.24 31.92
C ARG A 131 -5.31 -15.78 30.79
N CYS A 132 -4.84 -15.80 29.54
CA CYS A 132 -5.65 -15.49 28.35
C CYS A 132 -6.53 -16.66 27.88
N LYS A 133 -6.39 -17.84 28.50
CA LYS A 133 -7.17 -19.07 28.24
C LYS A 133 -7.21 -19.51 26.77
N ARG A 134 -6.13 -19.26 26.04
CA ARG A 134 -5.97 -19.59 24.61
C ARG A 134 -4.60 -20.23 24.35
N PHE A 135 -4.54 -21.10 23.34
CA PHE A 135 -3.27 -21.44 22.71
C PHE A 135 -2.65 -20.19 22.08
N LEU A 136 -1.33 -20.13 22.05
CA LEU A 136 -0.57 -19.05 21.46
C LEU A 136 0.02 -19.53 20.13
N PRO A 137 -0.50 -19.08 18.97
CA PRO A 137 0.24 -19.11 17.73
C PRO A 137 1.62 -18.47 17.90
N ASP A 138 2.58 -18.87 17.08
CA ASP A 138 4.01 -18.66 17.32
C ASP A 138 4.39 -17.17 17.48
N ARG A 139 3.65 -16.28 16.80
CA ARG A 139 3.76 -14.81 16.89
C ARG A 139 3.19 -14.16 18.15
N PHE A 140 2.49 -14.90 19.01
CA PHE A 140 2.03 -14.43 20.33
C PHE A 140 2.96 -14.86 21.48
N VAL A 141 4.07 -15.54 21.16
CA VAL A 141 5.12 -15.90 22.10
C VAL A 141 6.38 -15.09 21.78
N LYS A 142 6.97 -14.50 22.81
CA LYS A 142 8.32 -13.92 22.77
C LYS A 142 9.18 -14.52 23.87
N GLY A 143 10.50 -14.44 23.73
CA GLY A 143 11.45 -14.94 24.73
C GLY A 143 12.89 -14.70 24.31
N ILE A 144 13.82 -15.37 24.97
CA ILE A 144 15.25 -15.30 24.66
C ILE A 144 15.59 -16.38 23.63
N CYS A 145 16.16 -16.00 22.49
CA CYS A 145 16.57 -16.92 21.45
C CYS A 145 17.62 -17.91 22.00
N PRO A 146 17.40 -19.24 21.90
CA PRO A 146 18.29 -20.21 22.54
C PRO A 146 19.69 -20.25 21.92
N TYR A 147 19.83 -19.82 20.66
CA TYR A 147 21.04 -19.94 19.84
C TYR A 147 21.99 -18.74 19.95
N CYS A 148 21.48 -17.51 20.05
CA CYS A 148 22.30 -16.29 20.19
C CYS A 148 22.11 -15.55 21.52
N ASN A 149 21.14 -15.97 22.35
CA ASN A 149 20.72 -15.31 23.59
C ASN A 149 20.25 -13.85 23.42
N ALA A 150 19.89 -13.43 22.20
CA ALA A 150 19.14 -12.19 22.02
C ALA A 150 17.79 -12.27 22.73
N GLU A 151 17.44 -11.22 23.46
CA GLU A 151 16.18 -11.11 24.19
C GLU A 151 15.02 -10.65 23.28
N ASP A 152 13.79 -10.81 23.76
CA ASP A 152 12.55 -10.32 23.13
C ASP A 152 12.25 -10.85 21.70
N GLN A 153 12.81 -12.01 21.36
CA GLN A 153 12.71 -12.66 20.05
C GLN A 153 11.40 -13.44 19.88
N ARG A 154 10.84 -13.45 18.66
CA ARG A 154 9.55 -14.08 18.35
C ARG A 154 9.66 -15.60 18.24
N GLY A 155 8.55 -16.29 18.50
CA GLY A 155 8.45 -17.75 18.43
C GLY A 155 8.49 -18.35 17.02
N ASP A 156 8.44 -17.52 15.95
CA ASP A 156 8.60 -17.96 14.54
C ASP A 156 10.03 -17.75 14.01
N GLN A 157 10.68 -16.65 14.36
CA GLN A 157 12.05 -16.35 13.91
C GLN A 157 12.79 -15.41 14.88
N CYS A 158 14.08 -15.65 15.08
CA CYS A 158 14.98 -14.68 15.70
C CYS A 158 15.39 -13.60 14.69
N GLU A 159 15.10 -12.34 15.00
CA GLU A 159 15.41 -11.18 14.17
C GLU A 159 16.91 -10.85 14.17
N VAL A 160 17.64 -11.20 15.25
CA VAL A 160 19.08 -10.90 15.40
C VAL A 160 19.99 -11.90 14.67
N CYS A 161 19.68 -13.21 14.70
CA CYS A 161 20.50 -14.22 14.01
C CYS A 161 19.82 -14.86 12.79
N GLY A 162 18.63 -14.37 12.40
CA GLY A 162 17.85 -14.84 11.25
C GLY A 162 17.29 -16.26 11.38
N LYS A 163 17.66 -17.01 12.43
CA LYS A 163 17.32 -18.42 12.57
C LYS A 163 15.83 -18.60 12.89
N GLN A 164 15.18 -19.48 12.13
CA GLN A 164 13.82 -19.94 12.39
C GLN A 164 13.76 -20.67 13.73
N LEU A 165 12.71 -20.42 14.50
CA LEU A 165 12.47 -21.00 15.81
C LEU A 165 11.11 -21.71 15.85
N GLU A 166 10.94 -22.61 16.80
CA GLU A 166 9.62 -23.01 17.32
C GLU A 166 9.42 -22.43 18.73
N PRO A 167 8.19 -22.08 19.16
CA PRO A 167 7.95 -21.37 20.43
C PRO A 167 8.38 -22.13 21.70
N HIS A 168 8.55 -23.45 21.62
CA HIS A 168 9.00 -24.27 22.73
C HIS A 168 10.54 -24.26 22.89
N GLU A 169 11.30 -23.75 21.92
CA GLU A 169 12.76 -23.56 22.03
C GLU A 169 13.13 -22.26 22.76
N LEU A 170 12.20 -21.31 22.88
CA LEU A 170 12.45 -20.00 23.52
C LEU A 170 12.71 -20.15 25.02
N LYS A 171 13.88 -19.68 25.48
CA LYS A 171 14.19 -19.56 26.91
C LYS A 171 13.36 -18.40 27.50
N ASN A 172 12.83 -18.56 28.71
CA ASN A 172 11.99 -17.55 29.38
C ASN A 172 10.83 -17.05 28.49
N ALA A 173 10.15 -17.97 27.80
CA ALA A 173 9.03 -17.64 26.93
C ALA A 173 7.88 -16.96 27.71
N TYR A 174 7.33 -15.89 27.16
CA TYR A 174 6.23 -15.10 27.73
C TYR A 174 5.15 -14.81 26.68
N CYS A 175 3.90 -14.68 27.13
CA CYS A 175 2.76 -14.33 26.29
C CYS A 175 2.72 -12.81 26.02
N ILE A 176 2.78 -12.39 24.75
CA ILE A 176 2.80 -10.96 24.38
C ILE A 176 1.55 -10.21 24.88
N ILE A 177 0.40 -10.88 25.02
CA ILE A 177 -0.88 -10.28 25.40
C ILE A 177 -0.93 -9.87 26.89
N CYS A 178 -0.21 -10.58 27.77
CA CYS A 178 -0.37 -10.39 29.23
C CYS A 178 0.90 -10.62 30.07
N HIS A 179 2.04 -10.88 29.43
CA HIS A 179 3.35 -11.21 30.00
C HIS A 179 3.40 -12.46 30.90
N GLU A 180 2.34 -13.28 30.90
CA GLU A 180 2.30 -14.56 31.61
C GLU A 180 3.15 -15.63 30.91
N THR A 181 3.85 -16.47 31.66
CA THR A 181 4.59 -17.63 31.13
C THR A 181 3.61 -18.64 30.50
N PRO A 182 3.81 -19.07 29.23
CA PRO A 182 2.98 -20.11 28.62
C PRO A 182 3.29 -21.49 29.19
N GLU A 183 2.25 -22.29 29.38
CA GLU A 183 2.35 -23.73 29.65
C GLU A 183 2.38 -24.48 28.32
N GLN A 184 3.15 -25.55 28.17
CA GLN A 184 2.94 -26.47 27.04
C GLN A 184 1.72 -27.34 27.33
N ARG A 185 0.83 -27.48 26.34
CA ARG A 185 -0.34 -28.37 26.43
C ARG A 185 -0.50 -29.15 25.13
N GLU A 186 -0.89 -30.42 25.23
CA GLU A 186 -1.31 -31.21 24.06
C GLU A 186 -2.51 -30.56 23.37
N THR A 187 -2.48 -30.56 22.04
CA THR A 187 -3.61 -30.22 21.18
C THR A 187 -3.60 -31.11 19.93
N GLU A 188 -4.77 -31.46 19.42
CA GLU A 188 -4.89 -32.17 18.14
C GLU A 188 -4.83 -31.16 16.99
N HIS A 189 -3.70 -31.10 16.30
CA HIS A 189 -3.61 -30.39 15.03
C HIS A 189 -3.91 -31.34 13.87
N TRP A 190 -4.62 -30.80 12.89
CA TRP A 190 -4.86 -31.45 11.61
C TRP A 190 -3.75 -31.02 10.66
N GLN A 191 -2.89 -31.94 10.23
CA GLN A 191 -2.03 -31.68 9.08
C GLN A 191 -2.89 -31.83 7.83
N GLU A 192 -2.87 -30.81 6.98
CA GLU A 192 -3.92 -30.56 5.99
C GLU A 192 -4.00 -31.61 4.86
N TRP A 193 -5.19 -31.68 4.22
CA TRP A 193 -5.41 -31.51 2.77
C TRP A 193 -6.49 -32.40 2.05
N ALA A 194 -7.27 -31.88 1.06
CA ALA A 194 -8.76 -31.92 1.20
C ALA A 194 -9.81 -31.61 0.01
N GLU A 195 -11.17 -31.80 0.17
CA GLU A 195 -12.32 -31.14 -0.61
C GLU A 195 -13.80 -31.26 0.03
N ASN A 196 -14.97 -30.70 -0.44
CA ASN A 196 -16.35 -30.73 0.22
C ASN A 196 -17.70 -30.52 -0.57
N ILE A 197 -18.80 -30.22 0.19
CA ILE A 197 -20.12 -29.55 -0.10
C ILE A 197 -20.17 -28.44 -1.20
N LYS A 198 -21.38 -27.92 -1.49
CA LYS A 198 -21.88 -27.85 -2.87
C LYS A 198 -22.60 -26.54 -3.29
N LYS A 199 -22.00 -25.81 -4.23
CA LYS A 199 -22.64 -25.28 -5.46
C LYS A 199 -21.52 -25.22 -6.54
N PRO A 200 -21.46 -26.13 -7.54
CA PRO A 200 -20.19 -26.80 -7.77
C PRO A 200 -19.62 -26.74 -9.21
N ASP A 201 -20.27 -26.07 -10.18
CA ASP A 201 -20.07 -26.43 -11.59
C ASP A 201 -19.59 -25.34 -12.55
N GLU A 202 -20.02 -24.08 -12.46
CA GLU A 202 -19.58 -23.04 -13.43
C GLU A 202 -18.08 -22.75 -13.38
N TRP A 203 -17.48 -22.79 -12.18
CA TRP A 203 -16.04 -22.60 -11.99
C TRP A 203 -15.20 -23.69 -12.69
N LYS A 204 -15.80 -24.83 -13.07
CA LYS A 204 -15.12 -25.91 -13.80
C LYS A 204 -14.61 -25.48 -15.17
N LYS A 205 -15.23 -24.47 -15.82
CA LYS A 205 -14.78 -23.96 -17.13
C LYS A 205 -13.38 -23.35 -17.12
N TYR A 206 -12.93 -22.91 -15.94
CA TYR A 206 -11.64 -22.23 -15.71
C TYR A 206 -10.68 -23.09 -14.87
N TRP A 207 -11.20 -23.92 -13.96
CA TRP A 207 -10.37 -24.75 -13.10
C TRP A 207 -10.37 -26.24 -13.44
N ILE A 208 -11.19 -26.77 -14.36
CA ILE A 208 -11.20 -28.21 -14.75
C ILE A 208 -11.03 -28.38 -16.26
N GLU A 209 -11.81 -27.67 -17.06
CA GLU A 209 -11.61 -27.59 -18.51
C GLU A 209 -10.31 -26.83 -18.83
N LYS A 210 -9.63 -27.18 -19.93
CA LYS A 210 -8.34 -26.58 -20.32
C LYS A 210 -8.39 -25.05 -20.32
N CYS A 211 -7.68 -24.43 -19.37
CA CYS A 211 -7.60 -22.99 -19.18
C CYS A 211 -6.16 -22.58 -18.81
N ARG A 212 -5.72 -21.41 -19.25
CA ARG A 212 -4.40 -20.84 -18.95
C ARG A 212 -4.49 -20.07 -17.63
N ILE A 213 -4.11 -20.70 -16.51
CA ILE A 213 -4.12 -20.08 -15.19
C ILE A 213 -2.83 -19.28 -14.96
N VAL A 214 -2.97 -18.00 -14.64
CA VAL A 214 -1.86 -17.06 -14.40
C VAL A 214 -2.00 -16.42 -13.02
N HIS A 215 -1.02 -16.65 -12.16
CA HIS A 215 -0.96 -16.06 -10.82
C HIS A 215 0.02 -14.88 -10.80
N PHE A 216 -0.43 -13.70 -10.39
CA PHE A 216 0.38 -12.50 -10.15
C PHE A 216 0.58 -12.28 -8.65
N ILE A 217 1.83 -12.29 -8.20
CA ILE A 217 2.19 -12.34 -6.77
C ILE A 217 3.48 -11.55 -6.47
N GLY A 218 3.72 -11.24 -5.19
CA GLY A 218 5.08 -10.88 -4.72
C GLY A 218 5.91 -12.13 -4.41
N LYS A 219 7.25 -12.00 -4.44
CA LYS A 219 8.21 -13.11 -4.28
C LYS A 219 7.98 -14.04 -3.08
N ASP A 220 7.55 -13.50 -1.95
CA ASP A 220 7.29 -14.27 -0.72
C ASP A 220 6.21 -15.35 -0.90
N ASN A 221 5.31 -15.18 -1.86
CA ASN A 221 4.23 -16.12 -2.15
C ASN A 221 4.64 -17.23 -3.14
N ILE A 222 5.84 -17.17 -3.75
CA ILE A 222 6.31 -18.19 -4.73
C ILE A 222 6.26 -19.61 -4.15
N PRO A 223 6.76 -19.91 -2.93
CA PRO A 223 6.72 -21.27 -2.38
C PRO A 223 5.29 -21.80 -2.21
N PHE A 224 4.33 -20.91 -1.89
CA PHE A 224 2.93 -21.28 -1.81
C PHE A 224 2.36 -21.62 -3.19
N HIS A 225 2.47 -20.72 -4.17
CA HIS A 225 1.87 -20.91 -5.49
C HIS A 225 2.60 -21.92 -6.39
N ALA A 226 3.88 -22.21 -6.15
CA ALA A 226 4.70 -23.11 -6.96
C ALA A 226 4.85 -24.52 -6.36
N ILE A 227 4.67 -24.71 -5.05
CA ILE A 227 4.85 -26.01 -4.38
C ILE A 227 3.59 -26.42 -3.62
N ILE A 228 3.16 -25.62 -2.65
CA ILE A 228 2.08 -26.00 -1.70
C ILE A 228 0.74 -26.12 -2.44
N TRP A 229 0.28 -25.03 -3.07
CA TRP A 229 -0.97 -25.00 -3.83
C TRP A 229 -0.99 -25.98 -5.02
N PRO A 230 0.08 -26.16 -5.82
CA PRO A 230 0.14 -27.22 -6.82
C PRO A 230 0.05 -28.64 -6.25
N ALA A 231 0.74 -28.96 -5.15
CA ALA A 231 0.65 -30.28 -4.52
C ALA A 231 -0.78 -30.58 -4.02
N MET A 232 -1.42 -29.57 -3.42
CA MET A 232 -2.84 -29.60 -3.05
C MET A 232 -3.71 -29.88 -4.28
N VAL A 233 -3.59 -29.06 -5.33
CA VAL A 233 -4.35 -29.24 -6.58
C VAL A 233 -4.14 -30.61 -7.23
N MET A 234 -2.90 -31.13 -7.28
CA MET A 234 -2.58 -32.43 -7.87
C MET A 234 -3.33 -33.56 -7.17
N ALA A 235 -3.21 -33.64 -5.85
CA ALA A 235 -3.85 -34.71 -5.09
C ALA A 235 -5.38 -34.53 -5.01
N HIS A 236 -5.94 -33.34 -5.34
CA HIS A 236 -7.38 -33.17 -5.55
C HIS A 236 -7.87 -33.94 -6.77
N SER A 237 -7.02 -34.03 -7.79
CA SER A 237 -7.23 -34.62 -9.11
C SER A 237 -8.38 -34.00 -9.91
N GLY A 238 -8.07 -33.56 -11.13
CA GLY A 238 -9.06 -32.96 -12.02
C GLY A 238 -9.27 -31.47 -11.79
N LEU A 239 -8.26 -30.73 -11.31
CA LEU A 239 -8.17 -29.29 -11.58
C LEU A 239 -6.94 -28.96 -12.43
N ASN A 240 -6.98 -27.82 -13.11
CA ASN A 240 -5.85 -27.17 -13.76
C ASN A 240 -4.81 -26.73 -12.71
N LEU A 241 -3.53 -26.91 -13.05
CA LEU A 241 -2.40 -26.35 -12.33
C LEU A 241 -2.11 -24.91 -12.80
N PRO A 242 -1.34 -24.11 -12.04
CA PRO A 242 -0.81 -22.84 -12.54
C PRO A 242 -0.01 -23.06 -13.82
N TRP A 243 -0.33 -22.32 -14.88
CA TRP A 243 0.44 -22.36 -16.13
C TRP A 243 1.64 -21.39 -16.07
N GLN A 244 1.44 -20.23 -15.44
CA GLN A 244 2.51 -19.27 -15.17
C GLN A 244 2.31 -18.63 -13.79
N ILE A 245 3.43 -18.39 -13.12
CA ILE A 245 3.51 -17.56 -11.91
C ILE A 245 4.35 -16.34 -12.29
N SER A 246 3.70 -15.17 -12.38
CA SER A 246 4.37 -13.89 -12.56
C SER A 246 4.65 -13.31 -11.18
N SER A 247 5.93 -13.19 -10.82
CA SER A 247 6.34 -12.65 -9.53
C SER A 247 7.15 -11.37 -9.70
N ASN A 248 6.86 -10.39 -8.86
CA ASN A 248 7.66 -9.17 -8.73
C ASN A 248 8.50 -9.19 -7.44
N GLU A 249 9.62 -8.46 -7.49
CA GLU A 249 10.47 -8.13 -6.35
C GLU A 249 9.84 -6.97 -5.52
N TYR A 250 10.54 -6.43 -4.51
CA TYR A 250 9.98 -5.39 -3.64
C TYR A 250 10.05 -3.98 -4.26
N LEU A 251 9.27 -3.07 -3.67
CA LEU A 251 9.38 -1.63 -3.87
C LEU A 251 9.85 -0.97 -2.56
N THR A 252 10.85 -0.09 -2.62
CA THR A 252 11.28 0.80 -1.53
C THR A 252 10.71 2.22 -1.73
N LEU A 253 10.95 3.12 -0.78
CA LEU A 253 10.51 4.52 -0.82
C LEU A 253 11.65 5.43 -0.37
N GLU A 254 12.11 6.31 -1.26
CA GLU A 254 13.26 7.21 -1.09
C GLU A 254 14.48 6.50 -0.45
N GLY A 255 14.92 5.43 -1.11
CA GLY A 255 16.05 4.58 -0.74
C GLY A 255 15.85 3.71 0.51
N LYS A 256 14.70 3.77 1.18
CA LYS A 256 14.42 3.03 2.44
C LYS A 256 13.32 1.98 2.26
N LYS A 257 13.49 0.81 2.88
CA LYS A 257 12.44 -0.24 2.88
C LYS A 257 11.19 0.25 3.62
N MET A 258 10.04 0.25 2.93
CA MET A 258 8.74 0.60 3.49
C MET A 258 8.41 -0.25 4.73
N SER A 259 7.82 0.39 5.74
CA SER A 259 7.67 -0.16 7.09
C SER A 259 6.45 0.44 7.78
N THR A 260 5.29 -0.22 7.65
CA THR A 260 4.01 0.23 8.23
C THR A 260 4.06 0.49 9.74
N SER A 261 4.91 -0.23 10.48
CA SER A 261 5.16 -0.06 11.91
C SER A 261 5.98 1.18 12.30
N ARG A 262 6.60 1.86 11.33
CA ARG A 262 7.47 3.04 11.53
C ARG A 262 6.99 4.25 10.74
N GLY A 263 5.71 4.29 10.35
CA GLY A 263 5.12 5.36 9.52
C GLY A 263 5.58 5.40 8.06
N TRP A 264 6.84 5.03 7.77
CA TRP A 264 7.51 5.11 6.46
C TRP A 264 6.89 4.19 5.40
N VAL A 265 5.77 4.61 4.83
CA VAL A 265 5.05 3.89 3.77
C VAL A 265 4.16 4.88 3.01
N LEU A 266 4.20 4.84 1.67
CA LEU A 266 3.34 5.63 0.82
C LEU A 266 2.04 4.85 0.55
N TRP A 267 0.94 5.23 1.20
CA TRP A 267 -0.31 4.50 1.05
C TRP A 267 -0.97 4.79 -0.30
N LEU A 268 -1.56 3.76 -0.89
CA LEU A 268 -2.16 3.82 -2.22
C LEU A 268 -3.37 4.77 -2.28
N HIS A 269 -4.08 4.93 -1.16
CA HIS A 269 -5.24 5.83 -1.11
C HIS A 269 -4.84 7.31 -1.06
N GLU A 270 -3.71 7.65 -0.43
CA GLU A 270 -3.22 9.02 -0.31
C GLU A 270 -2.74 9.58 -1.66
N ILE A 271 -1.95 8.79 -2.41
CA ILE A 271 -1.50 9.21 -3.75
C ILE A 271 -2.67 9.27 -4.77
N LEU A 272 -3.69 8.42 -4.60
CA LEU A 272 -4.94 8.44 -5.37
C LEU A 272 -5.99 9.44 -4.83
N GLU A 273 -5.60 10.35 -3.94
CA GLU A 273 -6.40 11.51 -3.55
C GLU A 273 -5.85 12.82 -4.13
N GLU A 274 -4.54 12.89 -4.39
CA GLU A 274 -3.89 14.05 -5.01
C GLU A 274 -3.70 13.90 -6.53
N PHE A 275 -3.36 12.70 -7.04
CA PHE A 275 -2.97 12.49 -8.45
C PHE A 275 -3.93 11.62 -9.27
N ASP A 276 -4.05 11.93 -10.57
CA ASP A 276 -4.79 11.14 -11.57
C ASP A 276 -4.31 9.66 -11.53
N PRO A 277 -5.21 8.65 -11.43
CA PRO A 277 -4.80 7.25 -11.24
C PRO A 277 -3.86 6.70 -12.31
N ASP A 278 -3.98 7.18 -13.55
CA ASP A 278 -3.09 6.77 -14.65
C ASP A 278 -1.65 7.26 -14.47
N LEU A 279 -1.42 8.37 -13.76
CA LEU A 279 -0.06 8.84 -13.43
C LEU A 279 0.61 7.85 -12.48
N VAL A 280 -0.13 7.43 -11.44
CA VAL A 280 0.32 6.42 -10.46
C VAL A 280 0.57 5.08 -11.16
N ARG A 281 -0.33 4.63 -12.05
CA ARG A 281 -0.14 3.42 -12.85
C ARG A 281 1.09 3.52 -13.75
N TYR A 282 1.27 4.63 -14.47
CA TYR A 282 2.39 4.83 -15.38
C TYR A 282 3.73 4.73 -14.66
N TYR A 283 3.92 5.53 -13.60
CA TYR A 283 5.20 5.56 -12.92
C TYR A 283 5.54 4.20 -12.32
N LEU A 284 4.61 3.58 -11.61
CA LEU A 284 4.81 2.24 -11.04
C LEU A 284 5.15 1.17 -12.10
N LEU A 285 4.56 1.24 -13.29
CA LEU A 285 4.94 0.38 -14.41
C LEU A 285 6.31 0.75 -15.03
N SER A 286 6.70 2.02 -15.00
CA SER A 286 8.02 2.48 -15.48
C SER A 286 9.18 2.04 -14.56
N ILE A 287 8.89 1.78 -13.28
CA ILE A 287 9.81 1.24 -12.26
C ILE A 287 9.47 -0.21 -11.87
N ASN A 288 8.75 -0.97 -12.71
CA ASN A 288 8.23 -2.30 -12.38
C ASN A 288 9.38 -3.26 -11.91
N PRO A 289 9.35 -3.78 -10.68
CA PRO A 289 10.44 -4.58 -10.10
C PRO A 289 10.43 -6.03 -10.63
N GLU A 290 10.64 -6.21 -11.93
CA GLU A 290 10.57 -7.49 -12.66
C GLU A 290 11.76 -8.44 -12.38
N LYS A 291 12.86 -7.93 -11.78
CA LYS A 291 14.15 -8.65 -11.66
C LYS A 291 15.00 -8.28 -10.45
N HIS A 292 14.75 -7.13 -9.84
CA HIS A 292 15.42 -6.62 -8.65
C HIS A 292 14.45 -5.67 -7.93
N ASP A 293 14.66 -5.46 -6.64
CA ASP A 293 13.92 -4.45 -5.87
C ASP A 293 14.09 -3.08 -6.56
N ALA A 294 13.02 -2.30 -6.67
CA ALA A 294 13.00 -0.95 -7.24
C ALA A 294 12.65 0.09 -6.16
N ASP A 295 12.91 1.37 -6.42
CA ASP A 295 12.61 2.46 -5.47
C ASP A 295 11.56 3.41 -6.02
N PHE A 296 10.61 3.82 -5.18
CA PHE A 296 9.72 4.94 -5.48
C PHE A 296 10.41 6.23 -5.02
N SER A 297 10.63 7.17 -5.94
CA SER A 297 11.01 8.54 -5.60
C SER A 297 9.96 9.55 -6.06
N PHE A 298 9.67 10.54 -5.22
CA PHE A 298 8.76 11.64 -5.53
C PHE A 298 9.29 12.50 -6.68
N LYS A 299 10.61 12.77 -6.71
CA LYS A 299 11.21 13.55 -7.80
C LYS A 299 11.20 12.77 -9.12
N GLU A 300 11.52 11.47 -9.10
CA GLU A 300 11.45 10.66 -10.32
C GLU A 300 10.00 10.47 -10.80
N PHE A 301 9.02 10.32 -9.89
CA PHE A 301 7.59 10.35 -10.24
C PHE A 301 7.25 11.62 -11.03
N GLN A 302 7.58 12.80 -10.48
CA GLN A 302 7.32 14.08 -11.13
C GLN A 302 8.04 14.19 -12.50
N ASP A 303 9.33 13.82 -12.58
CA ASP A 303 10.12 13.90 -13.80
C ASP A 303 9.63 12.91 -14.89
N ARG A 304 9.22 11.69 -14.53
CA ARG A 304 8.66 10.71 -15.48
C ARG A 304 7.33 11.20 -16.04
N ILE A 305 6.45 11.72 -15.19
CA ILE A 305 5.15 12.25 -15.62
C ILE A 305 5.32 13.49 -16.50
N ASN A 306 6.18 14.43 -16.12
CA ASN A 306 6.41 15.66 -16.89
C ASN A 306 7.11 15.41 -18.24
N ASN A 307 8.16 14.57 -18.27
CA ASN A 307 8.98 14.39 -19.49
C ASN A 307 8.43 13.31 -20.43
N GLU A 308 7.83 12.24 -19.89
CA GLU A 308 7.33 11.12 -20.71
C GLU A 308 5.82 11.26 -20.99
N LEU A 309 4.96 11.23 -19.96
CA LEU A 309 3.52 11.34 -20.18
C LEU A 309 3.13 12.70 -20.79
N LEU A 310 3.51 13.82 -20.18
CA LEU A 310 3.14 15.15 -20.67
C LEU A 310 3.94 15.52 -21.93
N ALA A 311 5.27 15.64 -21.85
CA ALA A 311 6.07 16.21 -22.94
C ALA A 311 6.25 15.29 -24.16
N THR A 312 6.04 13.97 -24.02
CA THR A 312 6.06 13.02 -25.16
C THR A 312 4.67 12.58 -25.58
N LEU A 313 3.97 11.78 -24.77
CA LEU A 313 2.68 11.16 -25.17
C LEU A 313 1.55 12.17 -25.32
N GLY A 314 1.28 12.95 -24.28
CA GLY A 314 0.27 14.00 -24.25
C GLY A 314 0.57 15.10 -25.27
N ASN A 315 1.82 15.52 -25.41
CA ASN A 315 2.24 16.48 -26.44
C ASN A 315 1.90 16.00 -27.85
N PHE A 316 2.21 14.75 -28.23
CA PHE A 316 1.87 14.24 -29.57
C PHE A 316 0.36 14.29 -29.83
N ILE A 317 -0.42 13.79 -28.88
CA ILE A 317 -1.88 13.67 -28.98
C ILE A 317 -2.54 15.06 -28.98
N ASN A 318 -2.24 15.89 -27.97
CA ASN A 318 -2.78 17.23 -27.82
C ASN A 318 -2.40 18.12 -29.02
N ARG A 319 -1.15 18.04 -29.51
CA ARG A 319 -0.69 18.79 -30.71
C ARG A 319 -1.45 18.35 -31.95
N THR A 320 -1.57 17.05 -32.20
CA THR A 320 -2.31 16.48 -33.34
C THR A 320 -3.76 16.94 -33.35
N LEU A 321 -4.49 16.69 -32.27
CA LEU A 321 -5.91 16.99 -32.16
C LEU A 321 -6.18 18.50 -32.18
N THR A 322 -5.33 19.31 -31.56
CA THR A 322 -5.42 20.79 -31.62
C THR A 322 -5.19 21.32 -33.03
N PHE A 323 -4.26 20.76 -33.82
CA PHE A 323 -4.05 21.19 -35.20
C PHE A 323 -5.24 20.83 -36.11
N ILE A 324 -5.85 19.66 -35.92
CA ILE A 324 -7.06 19.27 -36.65
C ILE A 324 -8.26 20.15 -36.22
N LYS A 325 -8.42 20.42 -34.91
CA LYS A 325 -9.42 21.38 -34.37
C LYS A 325 -9.31 22.75 -35.03
N LYS A 326 -8.07 23.28 -35.15
CA LYS A 326 -7.76 24.55 -35.83
C LYS A 326 -8.01 24.54 -37.34
N LYS A 327 -7.88 23.39 -38.03
CA LYS A 327 -8.18 23.24 -39.47
C LYS A 327 -9.63 22.78 -39.77
N GLY A 328 -10.57 23.07 -38.87
CA GLY A 328 -12.01 22.82 -39.08
C GLY A 328 -12.62 21.69 -38.23
N SER A 329 -11.83 21.06 -37.34
CA SER A 329 -12.27 19.95 -36.47
C SER A 329 -12.71 18.67 -37.22
N THR A 330 -12.38 18.56 -38.50
CA THR A 330 -12.51 17.35 -39.31
C THR A 330 -11.14 16.84 -39.73
N VAL A 331 -10.91 15.53 -39.62
CA VAL A 331 -9.70 14.87 -40.13
C VAL A 331 -9.63 15.11 -41.65
N PRO A 332 -8.52 15.66 -42.18
CA PRO A 332 -8.47 16.09 -43.57
C PRO A 332 -8.30 14.92 -44.53
N GLU A 333 -8.51 15.19 -45.82
CA GLU A 333 -8.42 14.20 -46.89
C GLU A 333 -6.97 13.81 -47.21
N VAL A 334 -6.78 12.57 -47.65
CA VAL A 334 -5.46 12.05 -48.08
C VAL A 334 -5.14 12.60 -49.47
N LYS A 335 -3.87 12.99 -49.68
CA LYS A 335 -3.35 13.35 -51.00
C LYS A 335 -2.51 12.19 -51.54
N GLU A 336 -1.20 12.37 -51.59
CA GLU A 336 -0.22 11.31 -51.82
C GLU A 336 0.47 10.93 -50.50
N PHE A 337 1.13 9.78 -50.50
CA PHE A 337 2.02 9.32 -49.43
C PHE A 337 3.48 9.42 -49.90
N ASP A 338 4.38 9.96 -49.07
CA ASP A 338 5.82 9.88 -49.30
C ASP A 338 6.48 8.78 -48.46
N LYS A 339 7.80 8.59 -48.62
CA LYS A 339 8.58 7.56 -47.92
C LYS A 339 8.53 7.63 -46.39
N LEU A 340 8.26 8.82 -45.83
CA LEU A 340 8.09 8.99 -44.39
C LEU A 340 6.66 8.65 -43.94
N ASP A 341 5.67 8.81 -44.82
CA ASP A 341 4.31 8.29 -44.64
C ASP A 341 4.24 6.76 -44.76
N GLU A 342 4.93 6.17 -45.73
CA GLU A 342 5.07 4.72 -45.87
C GLU A 342 5.63 4.08 -44.60
N LYS A 343 6.65 4.70 -44.00
CA LYS A 343 7.20 4.29 -42.70
C LYS A 343 6.22 4.50 -41.54
N MET A 344 5.43 5.57 -41.55
CA MET A 344 4.39 5.81 -40.54
C MET A 344 3.29 4.74 -40.61
N LEU A 345 2.91 4.32 -41.82
CA LEU A 345 1.96 3.21 -42.06
C LEU A 345 2.51 1.86 -41.60
N GLU A 346 3.80 1.59 -41.81
CA GLU A 346 4.51 0.41 -41.29
C GLU A 346 4.53 0.40 -39.76
N VAL A 347 4.96 1.50 -39.12
CA VAL A 347 5.00 1.64 -37.66
C VAL A 347 3.62 1.46 -37.02
N ILE A 348 2.55 2.03 -37.59
CA ILE A 348 1.16 1.80 -37.13
C ILE A 348 0.81 0.32 -37.21
N ARG A 349 1.07 -0.34 -38.35
CA ARG A 349 0.69 -1.75 -38.60
C ARG A 349 1.39 -2.72 -37.64
N GLU A 350 2.66 -2.48 -37.29
CA GLU A 350 3.45 -3.37 -36.45
C GLU A 350 3.30 -3.11 -34.94
N ALA A 351 2.87 -1.90 -34.55
CA ALA A 351 2.70 -1.49 -33.16
C ALA A 351 1.93 -2.49 -32.26
N PRO A 352 0.80 -3.11 -32.68
CA PRO A 352 0.06 -4.05 -31.84
C PRO A 352 0.86 -5.33 -31.56
N SER A 353 1.71 -5.75 -32.50
CA SER A 353 2.61 -6.89 -32.34
C SER A 353 3.77 -6.55 -31.40
N HIS A 354 4.41 -5.39 -31.56
CA HIS A 354 5.55 -4.99 -30.73
C HIS A 354 5.19 -4.80 -29.24
N VAL A 355 4.05 -4.14 -28.96
CA VAL A 355 3.56 -3.99 -27.58
C VAL A 355 3.03 -5.33 -27.04
N GLY A 356 2.16 -6.01 -27.81
CA GLY A 356 1.49 -7.24 -27.36
C GLY A 356 2.44 -8.41 -27.08
N ASN A 357 3.47 -8.61 -27.91
CA ASN A 357 4.46 -9.68 -27.71
C ASN A 357 5.28 -9.51 -26.42
N ASN A 358 5.40 -8.31 -25.87
CA ASN A 358 6.04 -8.09 -24.58
C ASN A 358 5.07 -8.37 -23.42
N ILE A 359 3.77 -8.08 -23.57
CA ILE A 359 2.75 -8.40 -22.56
C ILE A 359 2.55 -9.91 -22.41
N GLU A 360 2.44 -10.67 -23.51
CA GLU A 360 2.39 -12.16 -23.50
C GLU A 360 3.61 -12.79 -22.80
N ARG A 361 4.75 -12.08 -22.81
CA ARG A 361 6.02 -12.50 -22.21
C ARG A 361 6.27 -11.93 -20.82
N PHE A 362 5.28 -11.30 -20.20
CA PHE A 362 5.35 -10.71 -18.85
C PHE A 362 6.43 -9.61 -18.69
N LYS A 363 6.76 -8.91 -19.79
CA LYS A 363 7.76 -7.84 -19.86
C LYS A 363 7.05 -6.50 -19.98
N PHE A 364 6.36 -6.11 -18.90
CA PHE A 364 5.44 -4.98 -18.88
C PHE A 364 6.17 -3.64 -19.05
N LEU A 365 7.37 -3.53 -18.48
CA LEU A 365 8.24 -2.37 -18.64
C LEU A 365 8.72 -2.21 -20.10
N ASP A 366 9.08 -3.31 -20.77
CA ASP A 366 9.47 -3.24 -22.19
C ASP A 366 8.26 -2.94 -23.09
N ALA A 367 7.07 -3.46 -22.77
CA ALA A 367 5.83 -3.12 -23.49
C ALA A 367 5.48 -1.63 -23.37
N LEU A 368 5.63 -1.04 -22.17
CA LEU A 368 5.44 0.39 -21.93
C LEU A 368 6.46 1.24 -22.69
N ARG A 369 7.72 0.78 -22.79
CA ARG A 369 8.76 1.42 -23.59
C ARG A 369 8.46 1.40 -25.09
N GLU A 370 7.91 0.31 -25.62
CA GLU A 370 7.45 0.28 -27.03
C GLU A 370 6.31 1.29 -27.25
N LEU A 371 5.34 1.41 -26.34
CA LEU A 371 4.29 2.42 -26.41
C LEU A 371 4.87 3.86 -26.45
N MET A 372 5.85 4.16 -25.60
CA MET A 372 6.49 5.48 -25.58
C MET A 372 7.33 5.78 -26.83
N LYS A 373 7.98 4.76 -27.42
CA LYS A 373 8.67 4.91 -28.72
C LYS A 373 7.70 5.29 -29.85
N LEU A 374 6.48 4.75 -29.87
CA LEU A 374 5.45 5.12 -30.86
C LEU A 374 5.07 6.60 -30.74
N ALA A 375 4.86 7.10 -29.51
CA ALA A 375 4.57 8.51 -29.28
C ALA A 375 5.77 9.43 -29.62
N HIS A 376 6.99 8.99 -29.34
CA HIS A 376 8.21 9.71 -29.74
C HIS A 376 8.36 9.76 -31.27
N PHE A 377 8.14 8.64 -31.97
CA PHE A 377 8.14 8.58 -33.43
C PHE A 377 7.05 9.48 -34.04
N GLY A 378 5.84 9.49 -33.47
CA GLY A 378 4.76 10.40 -33.87
C GLY A 378 5.16 11.87 -33.73
N ASN A 379 5.86 12.24 -32.65
CA ASN A 379 6.39 13.58 -32.46
C ASN A 379 7.48 13.94 -33.48
N GLU A 380 8.43 13.04 -33.76
CA GLU A 380 9.43 13.22 -34.80
C GLU A 380 8.78 13.38 -36.18
N TYR A 381 7.85 12.50 -36.53
CA TYR A 381 7.13 12.49 -37.81
C TYR A 381 6.39 13.81 -38.03
N PHE A 382 5.57 14.22 -37.07
CA PHE A 382 4.85 15.50 -37.09
C PHE A 382 5.83 16.69 -37.18
N GLN A 383 6.99 16.61 -36.51
CA GLN A 383 8.01 17.67 -36.57
C GLN A 383 8.70 17.75 -37.93
N LYS A 384 9.07 16.60 -38.53
CA LYS A 384 9.77 16.51 -39.83
C LYS A 384 8.87 16.88 -41.01
N LYS A 385 7.54 16.71 -40.88
CA LYS A 385 6.53 17.02 -41.90
C LYS A 385 6.05 18.49 -41.92
N GLU A 386 6.35 19.25 -40.87
CA GLU A 386 5.96 20.66 -40.66
C GLU A 386 4.52 21.05 -41.11
N PRO A 387 3.45 20.36 -40.64
CA PRO A 387 2.06 20.58 -41.07
C PRO A 387 1.45 21.95 -40.68
N TRP A 388 2.23 22.81 -40.03
CA TRP A 388 1.93 24.22 -39.75
C TRP A 388 2.48 25.19 -40.80
N LYS A 389 3.51 24.80 -41.56
CA LYS A 389 4.05 25.57 -42.70
C LYS A 389 3.38 25.16 -44.02
N ASN A 390 3.23 23.85 -44.23
CA ASN A 390 2.75 23.27 -45.49
C ASN A 390 1.31 22.73 -45.36
N GLU A 391 0.55 22.70 -46.46
CA GLU A 391 -0.80 22.11 -46.51
C GLU A 391 -0.75 20.57 -46.59
N ASN A 392 -0.20 19.99 -45.52
CA ASN A 392 0.16 18.59 -45.43
C ASN A 392 -0.98 17.76 -44.80
N SER A 393 -2.05 17.55 -45.57
CA SER A 393 -3.26 16.85 -45.13
C SER A 393 -3.00 15.39 -44.72
N THR A 394 -2.28 14.63 -45.56
CA THR A 394 -1.86 13.24 -45.28
C THR A 394 -1.19 13.10 -43.91
N THR A 395 -0.34 14.07 -43.52
CA THR A 395 0.32 14.07 -42.20
C THR A 395 -0.66 14.13 -41.04
N LEU A 396 -1.71 14.95 -41.12
CA LEU A 396 -2.69 15.06 -40.04
C LEU A 396 -3.64 13.87 -40.01
N TYR A 397 -3.97 13.28 -41.17
CA TYR A 397 -4.70 12.00 -41.25
C TYR A 397 -3.92 10.85 -40.57
N LEU A 398 -2.62 10.70 -40.88
CA LEU A 398 -1.80 9.65 -40.28
C LEU A 398 -1.56 9.88 -38.78
N CYS A 399 -1.35 11.12 -38.34
CA CYS A 399 -1.25 11.43 -36.91
C CYS A 399 -2.55 11.15 -36.15
N ALA A 400 -3.73 11.41 -36.75
CA ALA A 400 -5.01 11.06 -36.15
C ALA A 400 -5.18 9.54 -35.99
N ASN A 401 -4.72 8.75 -36.98
CA ASN A 401 -4.75 7.30 -36.89
C ASN A 401 -3.73 6.75 -35.87
N LEU A 402 -2.49 7.26 -35.82
CA LEU A 402 -1.57 6.91 -34.72
C LEU A 402 -2.10 7.33 -33.34
N THR A 403 -2.93 8.38 -33.26
CA THR A 403 -3.62 8.75 -32.01
C THR A 403 -4.67 7.69 -31.60
N ARG A 404 -5.38 7.07 -32.56
CA ARG A 404 -6.24 5.89 -32.30
C ARG A 404 -5.41 4.66 -31.89
N THR A 405 -4.32 4.38 -32.60
CA THR A 405 -3.37 3.30 -32.26
C THR A 405 -2.88 3.43 -30.83
N LEU A 406 -2.39 4.62 -30.44
CA LEU A 406 -1.92 4.90 -29.08
C LEU A 406 -3.02 4.72 -28.05
N ALA A 407 -4.26 5.17 -28.32
CA ALA A 407 -5.38 4.98 -27.39
C ALA A 407 -5.64 3.50 -27.09
N ILE A 408 -5.73 2.64 -28.12
CA ILE A 408 -5.98 1.20 -27.93
C ILE A 408 -4.78 0.53 -27.23
N LEU A 409 -3.56 0.81 -27.68
CA LEU A 409 -2.36 0.18 -27.12
C LEU A 409 -2.03 0.65 -25.69
N MET A 410 -2.46 1.86 -25.30
CA MET A 410 -2.30 2.34 -23.93
C MET A 410 -3.45 1.92 -22.99
N ALA A 411 -4.60 1.46 -23.49
CA ALA A 411 -5.76 1.10 -22.67
C ALA A 411 -5.51 0.03 -21.58
N PRO A 412 -4.58 -0.94 -21.72
CA PRO A 412 -4.17 -1.81 -20.62
C PRO A 412 -3.42 -1.08 -19.50
N PHE A 413 -2.61 -0.09 -19.86
CA PHE A 413 -1.69 0.60 -18.95
C PHE A 413 -2.35 1.83 -18.30
N LEU A 414 -3.06 2.64 -19.11
CA LEU A 414 -3.60 3.96 -18.80
C LEU A 414 -5.09 4.03 -19.24
N PRO A 415 -5.99 3.26 -18.60
CA PRO A 415 -7.36 3.08 -19.08
C PRO A 415 -8.20 4.37 -19.13
N TYR A 416 -8.02 5.29 -18.18
CA TYR A 416 -8.80 6.54 -18.14
C TYR A 416 -8.37 7.51 -19.25
N SER A 417 -7.07 7.57 -19.51
CA SER A 417 -6.46 8.41 -20.54
C SER A 417 -6.72 7.85 -21.93
N ALA A 418 -6.74 6.52 -22.10
CA ALA A 418 -7.17 5.87 -23.33
C ALA A 418 -8.60 6.25 -23.69
N ASP A 419 -9.53 6.21 -22.73
CA ASP A 419 -10.93 6.58 -22.93
C ASP A 419 -11.10 8.11 -23.16
N ARG A 420 -10.34 8.96 -22.46
CA ARG A 420 -10.26 10.42 -22.77
C ARG A 420 -9.87 10.65 -24.24
N VAL A 421 -8.83 9.97 -24.74
CA VAL A 421 -8.41 10.09 -26.15
C VAL A 421 -9.46 9.54 -27.12
N TRP A 422 -10.13 8.44 -26.78
CA TRP A 422 -11.24 7.89 -27.56
C TRP A 422 -12.39 8.90 -27.74
N ARG A 423 -12.75 9.59 -26.66
CA ARG A 423 -13.75 10.67 -26.65
C ARG A 423 -13.29 11.92 -27.41
N MET A 424 -12.03 12.34 -27.27
CA MET A 424 -11.49 13.46 -28.07
C MET A 424 -11.46 13.15 -29.57
N LEU A 425 -11.20 11.89 -29.95
CA LEU A 425 -11.34 11.40 -31.32
C LEU A 425 -12.80 11.27 -31.78
N ASN A 426 -13.78 11.33 -30.87
CA ASN A 426 -15.21 11.11 -31.15
C ASN A 426 -15.47 9.79 -31.89
N LEU A 427 -14.84 8.72 -31.39
CA LEU A 427 -15.14 7.35 -31.78
C LEU A 427 -16.29 6.79 -30.92
N LYS A 428 -16.89 5.68 -31.36
CA LYS A 428 -18.06 5.06 -30.68
C LYS A 428 -17.61 4.00 -29.67
N GLY A 429 -18.48 3.67 -28.71
CA GLY A 429 -18.15 2.72 -27.63
C GLY A 429 -17.07 3.25 -26.69
N SER A 430 -16.44 2.37 -25.92
CA SER A 430 -15.17 2.67 -25.27
C SER A 430 -14.02 1.95 -25.98
N VAL A 431 -12.81 2.51 -25.84
CA VAL A 431 -11.55 1.89 -26.30
C VAL A 431 -11.32 0.50 -25.69
N LEU A 432 -11.99 0.18 -24.58
CA LEU A 432 -11.93 -1.12 -23.90
C LEU A 432 -12.75 -2.22 -24.60
N ASP A 433 -13.63 -1.86 -25.54
CA ASP A 433 -14.46 -2.79 -26.32
C ASP A 433 -13.81 -3.16 -27.68
N GLU A 434 -12.72 -2.49 -28.06
CA GLU A 434 -12.08 -2.62 -29.38
C GLU A 434 -11.20 -3.87 -29.50
N ALA A 435 -11.01 -4.36 -30.73
CA ALA A 435 -10.05 -5.42 -31.01
C ALA A 435 -8.61 -4.87 -31.01
N TRP A 436 -7.73 -5.45 -30.19
CA TRP A 436 -6.32 -5.04 -30.04
C TRP A 436 -5.58 -4.89 -31.38
N ASP A 437 -5.75 -5.88 -32.27
CA ASP A 437 -5.02 -5.91 -33.54
C ASP A 437 -5.50 -4.80 -34.51
N SER A 438 -6.73 -4.28 -34.32
CA SER A 438 -7.24 -3.13 -35.09
C SER A 438 -6.54 -1.81 -34.75
N ALA A 439 -5.68 -1.77 -33.72
CA ALA A 439 -4.79 -0.64 -33.50
C ALA A 439 -3.78 -0.46 -34.65
N GLY A 440 -3.58 -1.48 -35.50
CA GLY A 440 -2.83 -1.38 -36.75
C GLY A 440 -3.65 -0.93 -37.97
N GLU A 441 -4.93 -0.60 -37.80
CA GLU A 441 -5.87 -0.24 -38.86
C GLU A 441 -6.23 1.26 -38.86
N LEU A 442 -6.53 1.82 -40.04
CA LEU A 442 -6.70 3.27 -40.26
C LEU A 442 -8.17 3.72 -40.18
N ASP A 443 -8.87 3.38 -39.10
CA ASP A 443 -10.31 3.63 -38.96
C ASP A 443 -10.70 5.08 -38.68
N VAL A 444 -9.75 5.96 -38.37
CA VAL A 444 -10.03 7.41 -38.30
C VAL A 444 -10.06 7.96 -39.73
N ARG A 445 -11.23 7.79 -40.35
CA ARG A 445 -11.48 8.10 -41.77
C ARG A 445 -11.34 9.59 -42.08
N GLU A 446 -11.10 9.86 -43.36
CA GLU A 446 -11.18 11.21 -43.94
C GLU A 446 -12.55 11.86 -43.66
N ARG A 447 -12.54 13.18 -43.45
CA ARG A 447 -13.70 14.01 -43.05
C ARG A 447 -14.33 13.64 -41.70
N HIS A 448 -13.80 12.67 -40.95
CA HIS A 448 -14.29 12.32 -39.61
C HIS A 448 -14.19 13.52 -38.65
N LYS A 449 -15.25 13.78 -37.88
CA LYS A 449 -15.34 14.96 -37.00
C LYS A 449 -14.84 14.60 -35.59
N LEU A 450 -13.86 15.36 -35.09
CA LEU A 450 -13.36 15.24 -33.72
C LEU A 450 -14.39 15.68 -32.67
N GLY A 451 -14.16 15.25 -31.43
CA GLY A 451 -14.92 15.65 -30.25
C GLY A 451 -14.38 16.92 -29.60
N GLU A 452 -14.71 17.11 -28.33
CA GLU A 452 -14.10 18.17 -27.53
C GLU A 452 -12.67 17.77 -27.15
N VAL A 453 -11.69 18.38 -27.84
CA VAL A 453 -10.26 18.23 -27.50
C VAL A 453 -9.95 19.02 -26.23
N GLU A 454 -9.51 18.30 -25.20
CA GLU A 454 -9.02 18.78 -23.90
C GLU A 454 -7.49 18.59 -23.76
N LEU A 455 -6.92 18.88 -22.59
CA LEU A 455 -5.50 18.66 -22.28
C LEU A 455 -5.33 17.32 -21.54
N LEU A 456 -4.74 16.31 -22.19
CA LEU A 456 -4.70 14.93 -21.65
C LEU A 456 -4.00 14.78 -20.28
N TYR A 457 -2.95 15.55 -20.03
CA TYR A 457 -2.18 15.56 -18.78
C TYR A 457 -1.81 17.00 -18.40
N LYS A 458 -1.71 17.28 -17.11
CA LYS A 458 -1.15 18.53 -16.58
C LYS A 458 0.33 18.35 -16.24
N LYS A 459 1.06 19.46 -16.09
CA LYS A 459 2.39 19.45 -15.47
C LYS A 459 2.19 19.28 -13.96
N ILE A 460 3.01 18.45 -13.32
CA ILE A 460 3.18 18.48 -11.87
C ILE A 460 4.25 19.54 -11.56
N ASP A 461 3.90 20.55 -10.78
CA ASP A 461 4.84 21.62 -10.40
C ASP A 461 5.71 21.22 -9.20
N ASP A 462 6.87 21.87 -9.02
CA ASP A 462 7.81 21.48 -7.96
C ASP A 462 7.20 21.73 -6.57
N GLU A 463 6.48 22.85 -6.42
CA GLU A 463 5.69 23.19 -5.22
C GLU A 463 4.60 22.15 -4.87
N GLU A 464 4.03 21.49 -5.88
CA GLU A 464 2.97 20.49 -5.72
C GLU A 464 3.54 19.15 -5.22
N ILE A 465 4.63 18.67 -5.85
CA ILE A 465 5.27 17.43 -5.43
C ILE A 465 6.00 17.59 -4.09
N GLU A 466 6.68 18.71 -3.85
CA GLU A 466 7.31 19.01 -2.55
C GLU A 466 6.27 19.06 -1.43
N ALA A 467 5.09 19.65 -1.66
CA ALA A 467 4.01 19.66 -0.67
C ALA A 467 3.49 18.25 -0.37
N PHE A 468 3.34 17.39 -1.38
CA PHE A 468 2.92 16.00 -1.18
C PHE A 468 3.99 15.15 -0.49
N GLU A 469 5.25 15.24 -0.91
CA GLU A 469 6.38 14.59 -0.24
C GLU A 469 6.44 14.99 1.23
N ASN A 470 6.38 16.30 1.53
CA ASN A 470 6.35 16.80 2.91
C ASN A 470 5.14 16.26 3.71
N LYS A 471 3.97 16.12 3.08
CA LYS A 471 2.76 15.55 3.72
C LYS A 471 3.00 14.08 4.11
N ILE A 472 3.61 13.28 3.24
CA ILE A 472 3.83 11.85 3.50
C ILE A 472 5.00 11.64 4.47
N LEU A 473 6.13 12.33 4.26
CA LEU A 473 7.34 12.13 5.06
C LEU A 473 7.20 12.65 6.49
N LYS A 474 6.54 13.79 6.72
CA LYS A 474 6.24 14.29 8.09
C LYS A 474 5.17 13.46 8.81
N THR A 475 4.36 12.69 8.07
CA THR A 475 3.48 11.67 8.66
C THR A 475 4.23 10.36 8.94
N SER A 476 5.36 10.13 8.25
CA SER A 476 6.25 8.99 8.44
C SER A 476 7.23 9.17 9.60
N GLU A 477 7.62 10.40 9.90
CA GLU A 477 8.40 10.78 11.08
C GLU A 477 7.54 10.68 12.36
N SER A 478 7.36 9.44 12.85
CA SER A 478 7.07 9.24 14.28
C SER A 478 8.16 9.94 15.09
N GLU A 479 7.78 10.82 16.03
CA GLU A 479 8.67 11.68 16.82
C GLU A 479 10.00 10.95 17.15
N GLU A 480 11.10 11.30 16.48
CA GLU A 480 12.42 10.86 16.91
C GLU A 480 12.69 11.55 18.25
N ILE A 481 12.53 10.79 19.33
CA ILE A 481 12.82 11.26 20.68
C ILE A 481 14.33 11.47 20.75
N ASP A 482 14.76 12.72 20.61
CA ASP A 482 16.16 13.15 20.77
C ASP A 482 16.77 12.47 22.00
N HIS A 483 17.62 11.47 21.76
CA HIS A 483 18.23 10.65 22.81
C HIS A 483 19.33 11.46 23.51
N ILE A 484 18.92 12.24 24.52
CA ILE A 484 19.85 13.00 25.34
C ILE A 484 20.82 12.07 26.08
N GLU A 485 22.08 12.51 26.19
CA GLU A 485 23.08 11.81 26.98
C GLU A 485 22.69 11.82 28.48
N PHE A 486 23.07 10.77 29.23
CA PHE A 486 22.76 10.72 30.67
C PHE A 486 23.36 11.90 31.44
N SER A 487 24.53 12.39 30.98
CA SER A 487 25.17 13.61 31.48
C SER A 487 24.31 14.88 31.33
N GLU A 488 23.27 14.87 30.49
CA GLU A 488 22.33 15.97 30.33
C GLU A 488 21.16 15.88 31.31
N PHE A 489 20.66 14.67 31.57
CA PHE A 489 19.73 14.43 32.66
C PHE A 489 20.36 14.78 34.03
N GLU A 490 21.65 14.49 34.23
CA GLU A 490 22.38 14.90 35.44
C GLU A 490 22.47 16.42 35.64
N LYS A 491 22.30 17.24 34.59
CA LYS A 491 22.22 18.71 34.68
C LYS A 491 20.95 19.16 35.41
N LEU A 492 19.95 18.31 35.60
CA LEU A 492 18.73 18.63 36.34
C LEU A 492 18.87 18.32 37.84
N ASP A 493 18.52 19.30 38.67
CA ASP A 493 18.35 19.13 40.12
C ASP A 493 16.88 18.82 40.40
N LEU A 494 16.52 17.54 40.31
CA LEU A 494 15.18 17.03 40.62
C LEU A 494 15.10 16.65 42.10
N ARG A 495 14.08 17.12 42.83
CA ARG A 495 13.93 16.87 44.27
C ARG A 495 12.51 16.55 44.71
N ILE A 496 12.38 15.76 45.77
CA ILE A 496 11.11 15.54 46.46
C ILE A 496 10.80 16.74 47.36
N GLY A 497 9.95 17.64 46.86
CA GLY A 497 9.41 18.76 47.62
C GLY A 497 8.18 18.36 48.47
N LYS A 498 7.85 19.15 49.48
CA LYS A 498 6.59 19.04 50.25
C LYS A 498 5.82 20.36 50.22
N ILE A 499 4.57 20.32 49.77
CA ILE A 499 3.70 21.50 49.72
C ILE A 499 3.37 21.96 51.16
N LYS A 500 3.63 23.24 51.45
CA LYS A 500 3.39 23.90 52.75
C LYS A 500 2.23 24.89 52.71
N GLU A 501 1.94 25.47 51.56
CA GLU A 501 0.88 26.47 51.39
C GLU A 501 0.35 26.45 49.96
N VAL A 502 -0.95 26.72 49.79
CA VAL A 502 -1.64 26.83 48.48
C VAL A 502 -2.52 28.09 48.48
N ARG A 503 -2.24 29.03 47.57
CA ARG A 503 -3.05 30.23 47.33
C ARG A 503 -3.55 30.26 45.89
N ASP A 504 -4.68 30.92 45.64
CA ASP A 504 -5.10 31.23 44.28
C ASP A 504 -4.14 32.23 43.63
N HIS A 505 -3.89 32.06 42.33
CA HIS A 505 -3.12 33.05 41.57
C HIS A 505 -4.00 34.29 41.28
N PRO A 506 -3.58 35.51 41.67
CA PRO A 506 -4.45 36.69 41.69
C PRO A 506 -4.95 37.13 40.30
N ARG A 507 -4.28 36.71 39.23
CA ARG A 507 -4.61 37.05 37.83
C ARG A 507 -4.85 35.84 36.92
N ALA A 508 -5.15 34.66 37.48
CA ALA A 508 -5.31 33.44 36.66
C ALA A 508 -6.17 32.34 37.33
N GLU A 509 -7.35 32.09 36.78
CA GLU A 509 -8.34 31.16 37.35
C GLU A 509 -7.88 29.70 37.41
N LYS A 510 -6.97 29.28 36.52
CA LYS A 510 -6.46 27.89 36.42
C LYS A 510 -5.14 27.64 37.17
N LEU A 511 -4.55 28.66 37.81
CA LEU A 511 -3.23 28.55 38.46
C LEU A 511 -3.34 28.63 39.99
N TYR A 512 -2.46 27.90 40.68
CA TYR A 512 -2.16 28.09 42.11
C TYR A 512 -0.75 28.65 42.30
N LEU A 513 -0.58 29.43 43.37
CA LEU A 513 0.70 29.75 43.98
C LEU A 513 0.97 28.76 45.11
N LEU A 514 2.11 28.07 45.05
CA LEU A 514 2.47 26.99 45.97
C LEU A 514 3.76 27.37 46.70
N LYS A 515 3.76 27.31 48.05
CA LYS A 515 5.01 27.29 48.81
C LYS A 515 5.45 25.85 49.00
N VAL A 516 6.60 25.47 48.46
CA VAL A 516 7.09 24.08 48.49
C VAL A 516 8.47 24.03 49.15
N ASP A 517 8.53 23.27 50.25
CA ASP A 517 9.77 22.95 50.97
C ASP A 517 10.54 21.90 50.19
N ILE A 518 11.75 22.23 49.73
CA ILE A 518 12.65 21.33 49.00
C ILE A 518 13.85 20.88 49.85
N GLY A 519 13.68 20.92 51.18
CA GLY A 519 14.63 20.43 52.17
C GLY A 519 15.62 21.49 52.67
N LYS A 520 16.23 21.20 53.82
CA LYS A 520 17.17 22.10 54.54
C LYS A 520 16.63 23.51 54.87
N GLY A 521 15.32 23.75 54.73
CA GLY A 521 14.68 25.06 54.95
C GLY A 521 14.51 25.92 53.70
N ASP A 522 14.93 25.46 52.52
CA ASP A 522 14.64 26.13 51.25
C ASP A 522 13.15 25.92 50.89
N VAL A 523 12.35 26.99 50.95
CA VAL A 523 10.90 26.98 50.67
C VAL A 523 10.61 27.95 49.54
N ARG A 524 10.25 27.42 48.36
CA ARG A 524 10.14 28.21 47.13
C ARG A 524 8.70 28.49 46.75
N GLN A 525 8.49 29.60 46.02
CA GLN A 525 7.23 29.87 45.35
C GLN A 525 7.23 29.22 43.97
N LEU A 526 6.26 28.36 43.70
CA LEU A 526 6.05 27.70 42.42
C LEU A 526 4.65 28.06 41.90
N VAL A 527 4.53 28.36 40.61
CA VAL A 527 3.24 28.63 39.96
C VAL A 527 2.84 27.39 39.14
N ALA A 528 1.67 26.81 39.42
CA ALA A 528 1.26 25.53 38.82
C ALA A 528 -0.18 25.53 38.29
N GLY A 529 -0.38 25.04 37.07
CA GLY A 529 -1.67 24.98 36.37
C GLY A 529 -2.58 23.82 36.74
N ILE A 530 -2.64 23.47 38.03
CA ILE A 530 -3.23 22.22 38.53
C ILE A 530 -4.62 22.39 39.18
N LYS A 531 -5.14 23.62 39.24
CA LYS A 531 -6.40 23.98 39.91
C LYS A 531 -7.66 23.39 39.25
N THR A 532 -7.57 22.93 38.01
CA THR A 532 -8.63 22.19 37.30
C THR A 532 -8.67 20.70 37.67
N VAL A 533 -7.68 20.18 38.40
CA VAL A 533 -7.52 18.76 38.72
C VAL A 533 -7.56 18.50 40.24
N TYR A 534 -6.97 19.40 41.06
CA TYR A 534 -6.89 19.25 42.51
C TYR A 534 -7.45 20.45 43.26
N LYS A 535 -8.07 20.20 44.41
CA LYS A 535 -8.46 21.23 45.39
C LYS A 535 -7.28 21.62 46.30
N LYS A 536 -7.38 22.73 47.04
CA LYS A 536 -6.27 23.21 47.90
C LYS A 536 -5.99 22.24 49.05
N GLU A 537 -7.05 21.74 49.66
CA GLU A 537 -7.07 20.89 50.86
C GLU A 537 -6.37 19.56 50.57
N GLU A 538 -6.56 19.06 49.35
CA GLU A 538 -5.92 17.85 48.84
C GLU A 538 -4.40 18.00 48.70
N LEU A 539 -3.92 19.17 48.26
CA LEU A 539 -2.51 19.44 47.96
C LEU A 539 -1.66 19.67 49.22
N MET A 540 -2.26 20.18 50.29
CA MET A 540 -1.55 20.53 51.52
C MET A 540 -0.80 19.33 52.11
N GLY A 541 0.51 19.49 52.29
CA GLY A 541 1.37 18.44 52.84
C GLY A 541 1.72 17.28 51.90
N ARG A 542 1.23 17.24 50.65
CA ARG A 542 1.66 16.23 49.66
C ARG A 542 3.14 16.37 49.34
N GLN A 543 3.75 15.24 48.98
CA GLN A 543 5.10 15.18 48.41
C GLN A 543 5.01 15.15 46.88
N VAL A 544 5.84 15.94 46.20
CA VAL A 544 5.81 16.12 44.74
C VAL A 544 7.24 16.21 44.19
N VAL A 545 7.45 15.83 42.93
CA VAL A 545 8.74 16.03 42.25
C VAL A 545 8.86 17.46 41.75
N VAL A 546 9.98 18.13 42.06
CA VAL A 546 10.26 19.53 41.72
C VAL A 546 11.60 19.65 41.00
N VAL A 547 11.66 20.42 39.91
CA VAL A 547 12.91 20.86 39.27
C VAL A 547 13.39 22.14 39.96
N THR A 548 14.56 22.10 40.61
CA THR A 548 15.02 23.15 41.55
C THR A 548 16.18 24.00 41.04
N ASN A 549 16.65 23.78 39.81
CA ASN A 549 17.71 24.59 39.18
C ASN A 549 17.34 25.22 37.83
N LEU A 550 16.05 25.22 37.45
CA LEU A 550 15.57 26.06 36.34
C LEU A 550 15.75 27.55 36.68
N LYS A 551 16.08 28.37 35.68
CA LYS A 551 16.07 29.84 35.83
C LYS A 551 14.66 30.30 36.23
N PRO A 552 14.48 31.09 37.30
CA PRO A 552 13.18 31.62 37.68
C PRO A 552 12.51 32.39 36.55
N ARG A 553 11.18 32.31 36.47
CA ARG A 553 10.36 33.01 35.47
C ARG A 553 9.14 33.65 36.13
N GLU A 554 8.69 34.76 35.57
CA GLU A 554 7.37 35.30 35.88
C GLU A 554 6.31 34.61 35.03
N ILE A 555 5.23 34.19 35.68
CA ILE A 555 4.06 33.56 35.06
C ILE A 555 2.87 34.44 35.43
N ARG A 556 2.33 35.18 34.45
CA ARG A 556 1.19 36.12 34.62
C ARG A 556 1.38 37.18 35.72
N GLY A 557 2.63 37.56 36.00
CA GLY A 557 3.02 38.57 37.00
C GLY A 557 3.34 38.01 38.39
N GLU A 558 3.39 36.69 38.56
CA GLU A 558 3.87 36.04 39.78
C GLU A 558 5.14 35.22 39.48
N ARG A 559 6.12 35.27 40.39
CA ARG A 559 7.41 34.58 40.22
C ARG A 559 7.30 33.09 40.56
N SER A 560 7.91 32.24 39.73
CA SER A 560 8.12 30.81 39.97
C SER A 560 9.62 30.50 40.03
N ASP A 561 10.10 29.98 41.16
CA ASP A 561 11.51 29.65 41.46
C ASP A 561 11.83 28.14 41.27
N GLY A 562 11.15 27.53 40.31
CA GLY A 562 11.22 26.11 39.95
C GLY A 562 9.96 25.66 39.19
N MET A 563 9.84 24.35 38.98
CA MET A 563 8.69 23.71 38.32
C MET A 563 8.30 22.41 39.05
N ILE A 564 7.01 22.13 39.21
CA ILE A 564 6.52 20.83 39.70
C ILE A 564 6.24 19.93 38.50
N LEU A 565 6.65 18.65 38.56
CA LEU A 565 6.37 17.69 37.49
C LEU A 565 4.99 17.05 37.63
N ALA A 566 4.34 16.89 36.48
CA ALA A 566 3.05 16.22 36.32
C ALA A 566 3.03 15.50 34.97
N ALA A 567 2.37 14.34 34.89
CA ALA A 567 1.99 13.74 33.62
C ALA A 567 0.76 14.46 33.05
N ASP A 568 0.65 14.59 31.73
CA ASP A 568 -0.60 15.00 31.10
C ASP A 568 -1.47 13.77 30.80
N VAL A 569 -2.73 13.80 31.23
CA VAL A 569 -3.73 12.77 30.94
C VAL A 569 -4.95 13.46 30.30
N ASN A 570 -4.91 13.61 28.98
CA ASN A 570 -5.95 14.25 28.16
C ASN A 570 -6.23 15.72 28.55
N GLY A 571 -5.18 16.55 28.63
CA GLY A 571 -5.25 17.97 28.98
C GLY A 571 -5.40 18.22 30.49
N LYS A 572 -4.93 17.28 31.33
CA LYS A 572 -5.03 17.31 32.79
C LYS A 572 -3.69 16.94 33.42
N ALA A 573 -3.07 17.90 34.09
CA ALA A 573 -1.82 17.70 34.82
C ALA A 573 -2.03 16.87 36.10
N VAL A 574 -1.60 15.61 36.08
CA VAL A 574 -1.59 14.67 37.22
C VAL A 574 -0.21 14.68 37.88
N LEU A 575 -0.13 15.12 39.14
CA LEU A 575 1.14 15.33 39.86
C LEU A 575 1.96 14.06 40.01
N LEU A 576 3.28 14.15 39.74
CA LEU A 576 4.22 13.07 40.04
C LEU A 576 4.58 13.07 41.53
N MET A 577 4.43 11.90 42.16
CA MET A 577 4.63 11.68 43.59
C MET A 577 5.44 10.39 43.83
N PRO A 578 6.25 10.30 44.89
CA PRO A 578 6.90 9.04 45.26
C PRO A 578 5.86 8.03 45.80
N ASP A 579 6.09 6.73 45.56
CA ASP A 579 5.22 5.63 46.02
C ASP A 579 5.19 5.48 47.55
N LYS A 580 6.29 5.86 48.21
CA LYS A 580 6.49 5.84 49.66
C LYS A 580 6.83 7.25 50.16
N LYS A 581 6.72 7.47 51.48
CA LYS A 581 7.19 8.72 52.10
C LYS A 581 8.72 8.80 52.05
N VAL A 582 9.25 9.79 51.33
CA VAL A 582 10.69 10.04 51.15
C VAL A 582 11.11 11.26 51.98
N ARG A 583 12.38 11.37 52.35
CA ARG A 583 12.94 12.58 52.98
C ARG A 583 12.72 13.81 52.08
N VAL A 584 12.16 14.89 52.64
CA VAL A 584 12.00 16.16 51.91
C VAL A 584 13.37 16.71 51.51
N GLY A 585 13.53 17.06 50.24
CA GLY A 585 14.79 17.47 49.63
C GLY A 585 15.73 16.33 49.22
N ALA A 586 15.28 15.07 49.22
CA ALA A 586 16.00 14.00 48.53
C ALA A 586 16.08 14.30 47.02
N ARG A 587 17.26 14.11 46.42
CA ARG A 587 17.47 14.21 44.97
C ARG A 587 16.89 12.98 44.28
N VAL A 588 16.10 13.18 43.23
CA VAL A 588 15.69 12.13 42.30
C VAL A 588 16.84 11.86 41.32
N LYS A 589 17.05 10.59 41.01
CA LYS A 589 18.07 10.06 40.10
C LYS A 589 17.43 9.00 39.22
#